data_AF-A0A0S2LY97-F1
#
_entry.id   AF-A0A0S2LY97-F1
#
_cell.length_a   1.000
_cell.length_b   1.000
_cell.length_c   1.000
_cell.angle_alpha   90.00
_cell.angle_beta   90.00
_cell.angle_gamma   90.00
#
_symmetry.space_group_name_H-M   'P 1'
#
loop_
_entity.id
_entity.type
_entity.pdbx_description
1 polymer ?
#
loop_
_entity_poly.entity_id
_entity_poly.type
_entity_poly.pdbx_seq_one_letter_code
_entity_poly.pdbx_strand_id
1 'polypeptide(L)'
;MLSPESPWRTVLLVLAVAAADFLMSLIVLGTGLENGTVPDSGDAGIEWIRYAIAPVLAPLGAVALIWRHRFPKSVATAAAVLGALSFSGFAFFVALFLLARRRLDGWVAAAIVLCVAAEAFVGIEPLSWDVALIYVLLLAAIAVWGAYRGQRARSLEARLVSLRERAEHAEAERVADTERTQLAERHRIAREMHDTLAHRMSLVAVQAAALQVAAADEETADAAKLIRETAHAALGELRDVLGVLHEDGTAIAVAENTRTAPAGIDQIGALVAEWRLAGLKIDYTPNPELTVGIADAPSRAAYRVVQEGITNVARHAPEG
;
A
#
# COMPACT_ATOMS: atom_id res chain seq x y z
N MET A 1 -6.48 -12.52 5.94
CA MET A 1 -7.62 -13.45 5.91
C MET A 1 -7.14 -14.77 5.34
N LEU A 2 -6.88 -15.77 6.19
CA LEU A 2 -6.64 -17.14 5.74
C LEU A 2 -7.94 -17.64 5.11
N SER A 3 -7.90 -18.11 3.86
CA SER A 3 -9.08 -18.71 3.24
C SER A 3 -9.61 -19.82 4.15
N PRO A 4 -10.93 -19.90 4.38
CA PRO A 4 -11.49 -21.01 5.13
C PRO A 4 -11.11 -22.29 4.39
N GLU A 5 -10.32 -23.15 5.04
CA GLU A 5 -10.05 -24.48 4.48
C GLU A 5 -11.40 -25.12 4.18
N SER A 6 -11.58 -25.61 2.95
CA SER A 6 -12.86 -26.21 2.58
C SER A 6 -13.18 -27.34 3.56
N PRO A 7 -14.44 -27.45 4.04
CA PRO A 7 -14.82 -28.44 5.04
C PRO A 7 -14.44 -29.86 4.62
N TRP A 8 -14.46 -30.13 3.32
CA TRP A 8 -14.01 -31.38 2.70
C TRP A 8 -12.54 -31.74 2.99
N ARG A 9 -11.61 -30.79 3.02
CA ARG A 9 -10.20 -31.09 3.34
C ARG A 9 -10.02 -31.53 4.77
N THR A 10 -10.78 -30.93 5.70
CA THR A 10 -10.76 -31.33 7.11
C THR A 10 -11.34 -32.73 7.28
N VAL A 11 -12.47 -33.02 6.64
CA VAL A 11 -13.08 -34.35 6.65
C VAL A 11 -12.13 -35.40 6.06
N LEU A 12 -11.54 -35.14 4.89
CA LEU A 12 -10.59 -36.06 4.26
C LEU A 12 -9.36 -36.32 5.12
N LEU A 13 -8.80 -35.28 5.76
CA LEU A 13 -7.67 -35.45 6.66
C LEU A 13 -8.04 -36.29 7.87
N VAL A 14 -9.18 -36.04 8.52
CA VAL A 14 -9.63 -36.81 9.68
C VAL A 14 -9.89 -38.26 9.29
N LEU A 15 -10.55 -38.52 8.16
CA LEU A 15 -10.81 -39.87 7.67
C LEU A 15 -9.51 -40.62 7.33
N ALA A 16 -8.57 -39.97 6.66
CA ALA A 16 -7.29 -40.57 6.30
C ALA A 16 -6.46 -40.93 7.56
N VAL A 17 -6.40 -40.02 8.53
CA VAL A 17 -5.69 -40.28 9.80
C VAL A 17 -6.40 -41.35 10.61
N ALA A 18 -7.73 -41.31 10.69
CA ALA A 18 -8.52 -42.34 11.38
C ALA A 18 -8.32 -43.73 10.77
N ALA A 19 -8.28 -43.83 9.44
CA ALA A 19 -8.02 -45.08 8.75
C ALA A 19 -6.58 -45.59 8.98
N ALA A 20 -5.59 -44.70 8.97
CA ALA A 20 -4.21 -45.04 9.28
C ALA A 20 -4.05 -45.53 10.73
N ASP A 21 -4.68 -44.84 11.68
CA ASP A 21 -4.65 -45.20 13.10
C ASP A 21 -5.35 -46.54 13.36
N PHE A 22 -6.51 -46.77 12.73
CA PHE A 22 -7.23 -48.04 12.80
C PHE A 22 -6.41 -49.20 12.22
N LEU A 23 -5.83 -49.01 11.03
CA LEU A 23 -5.04 -50.04 10.35
C LEU A 23 -3.77 -50.38 11.12
N MET A 24 -3.08 -49.38 11.68
CA MET A 24 -1.91 -49.60 12.53
C MET A 24 -2.28 -50.40 13.78
N SER A 25 -3.38 -50.06 14.44
CA SER A 25 -3.86 -50.78 15.63
C SER A 25 -4.22 -52.24 15.31
N LEU A 26 -4.82 -52.52 14.14
CA LEU A 26 -5.07 -53.88 13.67
C LEU A 26 -3.78 -54.66 13.38
N ILE A 27 -2.76 -54.02 12.80
CA ILE A 27 -1.45 -54.65 12.57
C ILE A 27 -0.80 -55.02 13.92
N VAL A 28 -0.83 -54.11 14.89
CA VAL A 28 -0.28 -54.39 16.23
C VAL A 28 -1.04 -55.52 16.92
N LEU A 29 -2.38 -55.56 16.81
CA LEU A 29 -3.17 -56.66 17.33
C LEU A 29 -2.84 -58.00 16.64
N GLY A 30 -2.77 -58.01 15.31
CA GLY A 30 -2.49 -59.22 14.53
C GLY A 30 -1.09 -59.78 14.79
N THR A 31 -0.07 -58.93 14.75
CA THR A 31 1.31 -59.31 15.11
C THR A 31 1.42 -59.72 16.57
N GLY A 32 0.64 -59.09 17.45
CA GLY A 32 0.61 -59.43 18.86
C GLY A 32 0.07 -60.84 19.11
N LEU A 33 -0.99 -61.24 18.38
CA LEU A 33 -1.57 -62.58 18.39
C LEU A 33 -0.61 -63.62 17.80
N GLU A 34 0.04 -63.30 16.68
CA GLU A 34 1.01 -64.20 16.02
C GLU A 34 2.22 -64.49 16.92
N ASN A 35 2.74 -63.48 17.61
CA ASN A 35 3.90 -63.59 18.48
C ASN A 35 3.57 -64.09 19.91
N GLY A 36 2.29 -64.33 20.23
CA GLY A 36 1.86 -64.74 21.57
C GLY A 36 2.06 -63.67 22.65
N THR A 37 2.19 -62.41 22.25
CA THR A 37 2.32 -61.26 23.19
C THR A 37 0.98 -60.76 23.69
N VAL A 38 -0.12 -61.14 23.04
CA VAL A 38 -1.48 -60.87 23.51
C VAL A 38 -1.83 -61.91 24.59
N PRO A 39 -2.22 -61.50 25.80
CA PRO A 39 -2.61 -62.43 26.85
C PRO A 39 -3.80 -63.31 26.44
N ASP A 40 -3.84 -64.56 26.89
CA ASP A 40 -4.97 -65.46 26.63
C ASP A 40 -6.28 -64.91 27.24
N SER A 41 -7.40 -65.14 26.56
CA SER A 41 -8.72 -64.67 27.00
C SER A 41 -9.19 -65.27 28.34
N GLY A 42 -8.58 -66.36 28.79
CA GLY A 42 -8.80 -66.98 30.10
C GLY A 42 -8.17 -66.20 31.25
N ASP A 43 -7.06 -65.51 30.99
CA ASP A 43 -6.39 -64.58 31.91
C ASP A 43 -6.79 -63.15 31.54
N ALA A 44 -8.10 -62.88 31.56
CA ALA A 44 -8.71 -61.60 31.17
C ALA A 44 -8.30 -60.43 32.07
N GLY A 45 -7.05 -60.00 31.94
CA GLY A 45 -6.49 -58.81 32.58
C GLY A 45 -6.75 -57.54 31.78
N ILE A 46 -6.34 -56.41 32.37
CA ILE A 46 -6.43 -55.06 31.78
C ILE A 46 -5.74 -54.98 30.41
N GLU A 47 -4.69 -55.79 30.18
CA GLU A 47 -3.95 -55.80 28.92
C GLU A 47 -4.76 -56.38 27.75
N TRP A 48 -5.46 -57.50 27.94
CA TRP A 48 -6.32 -58.06 26.90
C TRP A 48 -7.43 -57.08 26.49
N ILE A 49 -8.04 -56.41 27.48
CA ILE A 49 -9.05 -55.38 27.25
C ILE A 49 -8.48 -54.24 26.42
N ARG A 50 -7.24 -53.82 26.68
CA ARG A 50 -6.58 -52.78 25.90
C ARG A 50 -6.37 -53.21 24.45
N TYR A 51 -5.87 -54.42 24.19
CA TYR A 51 -5.71 -54.94 22.82
C TYR A 51 -7.05 -55.02 22.07
N ALA A 52 -8.12 -55.45 22.75
CA ALA A 52 -9.46 -55.54 22.15
C ALA A 52 -10.06 -54.16 21.82
N ILE A 53 -9.82 -53.15 22.66
CA ILE A 53 -10.42 -51.82 22.52
C ILE A 53 -9.54 -50.88 21.67
N ALA A 54 -8.23 -51.15 21.53
CA ALA A 54 -7.28 -50.29 20.84
C ALA A 54 -7.72 -49.86 19.43
N PRO A 55 -8.23 -50.75 18.54
CA PRO A 55 -8.68 -50.37 17.21
C PRO A 55 -9.87 -49.41 17.24
N VAL A 56 -10.74 -49.50 18.25
CA VAL A 56 -11.91 -48.61 18.41
C VAL A 56 -11.49 -47.24 18.94
N LEU A 57 -10.50 -47.19 19.85
CA LEU A 57 -9.97 -45.94 20.38
C LEU A 57 -9.11 -45.17 19.37
N ALA A 58 -8.40 -45.87 18.48
CA ALA A 58 -7.44 -45.28 17.55
C ALA A 58 -8.03 -44.13 16.70
N PRO A 59 -9.20 -44.29 16.04
CA PRO A 59 -9.79 -43.21 15.24
C PRO A 59 -10.31 -42.04 16.08
N LEU A 60 -10.53 -42.19 17.40
CA LEU A 60 -10.98 -41.08 18.25
C LEU A 60 -9.90 -39.98 18.36
N GLY A 61 -8.62 -40.36 18.30
CA GLY A 61 -7.52 -39.40 18.22
C GLY A 61 -7.60 -38.51 16.98
N ALA A 62 -7.97 -39.09 15.84
CA ALA A 62 -8.18 -38.36 14.60
C ALA A 62 -9.39 -37.41 14.67
N VAL A 63 -10.48 -37.81 15.35
CA VAL A 63 -11.68 -36.96 15.57
C VAL A 63 -11.31 -35.70 16.34
N ALA A 64 -10.38 -35.77 17.31
CA ALA A 64 -9.89 -34.60 18.03
C ALA A 64 -9.29 -33.53 17.09
N LEU A 65 -8.76 -33.91 15.92
CA LEU A 65 -8.20 -32.99 14.93
C LEU A 65 -9.24 -32.05 14.30
N ILE A 66 -10.55 -32.31 14.46
CA ILE A 66 -11.61 -31.37 14.05
C ILE A 66 -11.45 -30.04 14.80
N TRP A 67 -11.07 -30.09 16.08
CA TRP A 67 -10.88 -28.92 16.92
C TRP A 67 -9.44 -28.36 16.89
N ARG A 68 -8.58 -28.83 15.96
CA ARG A 68 -7.16 -28.44 15.85
C ARG A 68 -6.94 -26.93 15.78
N HIS A 69 -7.89 -26.20 15.20
CA HIS A 69 -7.77 -24.76 15.05
C HIS A 69 -8.09 -24.00 16.36
N ARG A 70 -9.10 -24.48 17.10
CA ARG A 70 -9.62 -23.84 18.32
C ARG A 70 -8.82 -24.21 19.57
N PHE A 71 -8.45 -25.48 19.72
CA PHE A 71 -7.81 -26.02 20.94
C PHE A 71 -6.57 -26.86 20.59
N PRO A 72 -5.53 -26.28 19.98
CA PRO A 72 -4.36 -27.04 19.47
C PRO A 72 -3.63 -27.84 20.56
N LYS A 73 -3.52 -27.28 21.77
CA LYS A 73 -2.81 -27.88 22.90
C LYS A 73 -3.58 -29.09 23.43
N SER A 74 -4.88 -28.91 23.70
CA SER A 74 -5.77 -29.98 24.15
C SER A 74 -5.85 -31.12 23.14
N VAL A 75 -5.87 -30.80 21.83
CA VAL A 75 -5.86 -31.80 20.77
C VAL A 75 -4.54 -32.58 20.74
N ALA A 76 -3.38 -31.93 20.88
CA ALA A 76 -2.10 -32.63 20.97
C ALA A 76 -2.01 -33.53 22.22
N THR A 77 -2.49 -33.05 23.37
CA THR A 77 -2.59 -33.84 24.60
C THR A 77 -3.49 -35.06 24.43
N ALA A 78 -4.69 -34.88 23.89
CA ALA A 78 -5.64 -35.97 23.66
C ALA A 78 -5.09 -36.99 22.66
N ALA A 79 -4.48 -36.53 21.56
CA ALA A 79 -3.87 -37.39 20.56
C ALA A 79 -2.67 -38.19 21.10
N ALA A 80 -1.85 -37.59 21.98
CA ALA A 80 -0.75 -38.30 22.65
C ALA A 80 -1.25 -39.43 23.55
N VAL A 81 -2.25 -39.13 24.39
CA VAL A 81 -2.82 -40.12 25.33
C VAL A 81 -3.57 -41.23 24.60
N LEU A 82 -4.45 -40.87 23.65
CA LEU A 82 -5.20 -41.85 22.86
C LEU A 82 -4.26 -42.70 22.01
N GLY A 83 -3.20 -42.10 21.46
CA GLY A 83 -2.25 -42.83 20.65
C GLY A 83 -1.47 -43.89 21.44
N ALA A 84 -1.04 -43.54 22.66
CA ALA A 84 -0.40 -44.50 23.57
C ALA A 84 -1.35 -45.65 23.96
N LEU A 85 -2.64 -45.37 24.19
CA LEU A 85 -3.63 -46.39 24.51
C LEU A 85 -3.94 -47.32 23.32
N SER A 86 -3.93 -46.79 22.10
CA SER A 86 -4.31 -47.48 20.87
C SER A 86 -3.17 -48.13 20.08
N PHE A 87 -1.92 -47.98 20.54
CA PHE A 87 -0.71 -48.39 19.84
C PHE A 87 -0.52 -47.69 18.47
N SER A 88 -1.03 -46.46 18.32
CA SER A 88 -0.95 -45.71 17.05
C SER A 88 -0.78 -44.21 17.24
N GLY A 89 0.19 -43.61 16.55
CA GLY A 89 0.61 -42.22 16.77
C GLY A 89 0.25 -41.22 15.65
N PHE A 90 -0.48 -41.59 14.59
CA PHE A 90 -0.63 -40.72 13.42
C PHE A 90 -1.39 -39.44 13.73
N ALA A 91 -2.47 -39.52 14.52
CA ALA A 91 -3.16 -38.32 15.01
C ALA A 91 -2.21 -37.39 15.79
N PHE A 92 -1.32 -37.95 16.62
CA PHE A 92 -0.35 -37.17 17.37
C PHE A 92 0.70 -36.53 16.45
N PHE A 93 1.23 -37.23 15.45
CA PHE A 93 2.17 -36.66 14.48
C PHE A 93 1.58 -35.44 13.77
N VAL A 94 0.32 -35.54 13.34
CA VAL A 94 -0.39 -34.41 12.72
C VAL A 94 -0.62 -33.28 13.72
N ALA A 95 -1.05 -33.58 14.94
CA ALA A 95 -1.27 -32.57 15.98
C ALA A 95 0.04 -31.84 16.35
N LEU A 96 1.14 -32.57 16.49
CA LEU A 96 2.47 -32.05 16.79
C LEU A 96 2.98 -31.14 15.67
N PHE A 97 2.86 -31.58 14.41
CA PHE A 97 3.20 -30.76 13.24
C PHE A 97 2.42 -29.43 13.24
N LEU A 98 1.11 -29.48 13.49
CA LEU A 98 0.25 -28.30 13.51
C LEU A 98 0.56 -27.36 14.66
N LEU A 99 0.86 -27.91 15.85
CA LEU A 99 1.27 -27.14 17.02
C LEU A 99 2.60 -26.41 16.74
N ALA A 100 3.60 -27.13 16.24
CA ALA A 100 4.91 -26.56 15.92
C ALA A 100 4.85 -25.57 14.74
N ARG A 101 3.94 -25.77 13.78
CA ARG A 101 3.68 -24.83 12.67
C ARG A 101 3.22 -23.46 13.15
N ARG A 102 2.55 -23.38 14.31
CA ARG A 102 2.17 -22.09 14.91
C ARG A 102 3.39 -21.46 15.55
N ARG A 103 3.97 -22.13 16.56
CA ARG A 103 5.18 -21.70 17.26
C ARG A 103 5.90 -22.93 17.81
N LEU A 104 7.23 -22.88 17.75
CA LEU A 104 8.09 -23.86 18.40
C LEU A 104 8.40 -23.31 19.80
N ASP A 105 7.57 -23.70 20.77
CA ASP A 105 7.62 -23.23 22.16
C ASP A 105 7.65 -24.41 23.15
N GLY A 106 7.63 -24.11 24.45
CA GLY A 106 7.66 -25.14 25.50
C GLY A 106 6.49 -26.13 25.45
N TRP A 107 5.36 -25.80 24.80
CA TRP A 107 4.24 -26.73 24.64
C TRP A 107 4.56 -27.85 23.64
N VAL A 108 5.36 -27.57 22.62
CA VAL A 108 5.82 -28.61 21.68
C VAL A 108 6.70 -29.62 22.41
N ALA A 109 7.65 -29.14 23.21
CA ALA A 109 8.49 -30.00 24.04
C ALA A 109 7.65 -30.80 25.04
N ALA A 110 6.71 -30.15 25.75
CA ALA A 110 5.81 -30.81 26.68
C ALA A 110 4.93 -31.89 26.02
N ALA A 111 4.47 -31.65 24.78
CA ALA A 111 3.69 -32.63 24.03
C ALA A 111 4.53 -33.86 23.64
N ILE A 112 5.79 -33.65 23.21
CA ILE A 112 6.72 -34.75 22.92
C ILE A 112 7.01 -35.55 24.19
N VAL A 113 7.36 -34.87 25.29
CA VAL A 113 7.60 -35.52 26.59
C VAL A 113 6.38 -36.30 27.04
N LEU A 114 5.17 -35.73 26.92
CA LEU A 114 3.93 -36.42 27.26
C LEU A 114 3.70 -37.66 26.40
N CYS A 115 3.92 -37.58 25.09
CA CYS A 115 3.76 -38.73 24.20
C CYS A 115 4.72 -39.86 24.58
N VAL A 116 6.01 -39.54 24.77
CA VAL A 116 7.03 -40.51 25.18
C VAL A 116 6.71 -41.09 26.56
N ALA A 117 6.31 -40.25 27.52
CA ALA A 117 5.96 -40.71 28.86
C ALA A 117 4.69 -41.56 28.89
N ALA A 118 3.68 -41.21 28.09
CA ALA A 118 2.45 -42.00 27.96
C ALA A 118 2.76 -43.35 27.32
N GLU A 119 3.56 -43.39 26.26
CA GLU A 119 3.98 -44.65 25.65
C GLU A 119 4.84 -45.49 26.59
N ALA A 120 5.76 -44.89 27.35
CA ALA A 120 6.55 -45.62 28.35
C ALA A 120 5.72 -46.12 29.54
N PHE A 121 4.65 -45.41 29.91
CA PHE A 121 3.76 -45.80 31.00
C PHE A 121 2.81 -46.94 30.59
N VAL A 122 2.31 -46.90 29.36
CA VAL A 122 1.33 -47.86 28.86
C VAL A 122 2.02 -49.02 28.12
N GLY A 123 3.25 -48.86 27.62
CA GLY A 123 3.97 -49.80 26.75
C GLY A 123 4.67 -50.97 27.47
N ILE A 124 4.47 -52.15 26.87
CA ILE A 124 5.12 -53.46 27.06
C ILE A 124 6.60 -53.37 26.67
N GLU A 125 7.48 -54.04 27.42
CA GLU A 125 8.96 -54.11 27.33
C GLU A 125 9.68 -52.83 26.86
N PRO A 126 10.66 -52.31 27.63
CA PRO A 126 11.37 -51.10 27.24
C PRO A 126 11.96 -51.25 25.83
N LEU A 127 11.50 -50.37 24.92
CA LEU A 127 12.11 -50.18 23.60
C LEU A 127 13.63 -50.13 23.78
N SER A 128 14.35 -50.82 22.90
CA SER A 128 15.81 -50.66 22.89
C SER A 128 16.16 -49.18 22.73
N TRP A 129 17.25 -48.76 23.35
CA TRP A 129 17.68 -47.36 23.34
C TRP A 129 17.76 -46.77 21.93
N ASP A 130 18.15 -47.58 20.94
CA ASP A 130 18.22 -47.19 19.54
C ASP A 130 16.84 -46.85 18.96
N VAL A 131 15.82 -47.66 19.24
CA VAL A 131 14.46 -47.42 18.74
C VAL A 131 13.83 -46.21 19.44
N ALA A 132 14.02 -46.08 20.76
CA ALA A 132 13.57 -44.91 21.51
C ALA A 132 14.22 -43.62 20.98
N LEU A 133 15.52 -43.65 20.68
CA LEU A 133 16.23 -42.52 20.09
C LEU A 133 15.68 -42.17 18.70
N ILE A 134 15.50 -43.15 17.82
CA ILE A 134 14.91 -42.94 16.49
C ILE A 134 13.52 -42.33 16.59
N TYR A 135 12.71 -42.79 17.54
CA TYR A 135 11.36 -42.27 17.76
C TYR A 135 11.37 -40.80 18.20
N VAL A 136 12.21 -40.44 19.17
CA VAL A 136 12.35 -39.05 19.62
C VAL A 136 12.88 -38.16 18.49
N LEU A 137 13.85 -38.64 17.70
CA LEU A 137 14.36 -37.91 16.54
C LEU A 137 13.28 -37.71 15.47
N LEU A 138 12.40 -38.68 15.25
CA LEU A 138 11.25 -38.55 14.35
C LEU A 138 10.31 -37.44 14.83
N LEU A 139 9.93 -37.44 16.12
CA LEU A 139 9.08 -36.41 16.70
C LEU A 139 9.71 -35.01 16.60
N ALA A 140 11.02 -34.92 16.88
CA ALA A 140 11.78 -33.69 16.73
C ALA A 140 11.80 -33.22 15.26
N ALA A 141 12.03 -34.12 14.30
CA ALA A 141 12.01 -33.80 12.88
C ALA A 141 10.64 -33.29 12.41
N ILE A 142 9.54 -33.90 12.87
CA ILE A 142 8.17 -33.45 12.59
C ILE A 142 7.94 -32.04 13.14
N ALA A 143 8.38 -31.77 14.38
CA ALA A 143 8.25 -30.46 15.00
C ALA A 143 9.06 -29.38 14.25
N VAL A 144 10.32 -29.67 13.94
CA VAL A 144 11.21 -28.77 13.16
C VAL A 144 10.62 -28.49 11.78
N TRP A 145 10.12 -29.53 11.09
CA TRP A 145 9.47 -29.39 9.79
C TRP A 145 8.21 -28.53 9.87
N GLY A 146 7.37 -28.72 10.89
CA GLY A 146 6.21 -27.89 11.20
C GLY A 146 6.60 -26.43 11.35
N ALA A 147 7.57 -26.14 12.21
CA ALA A 147 8.05 -24.78 12.45
C ALA A 147 8.64 -24.12 11.20
N TYR A 148 9.45 -24.86 10.43
CA TYR A 148 10.00 -24.38 9.15
C TYR A 148 8.88 -23.99 8.17
N ARG A 149 7.85 -24.83 8.02
CA ARG A 149 6.68 -24.52 7.17
C ARG A 149 5.90 -23.32 7.68
N GLY A 150 5.76 -23.18 9.01
CA GLY A 150 5.13 -22.03 9.65
C GLY A 150 5.89 -20.72 9.42
N GLN A 151 7.22 -20.74 9.52
CA GLN A 151 8.09 -19.60 9.23
C GLN A 151 8.06 -19.24 7.74
N ARG A 152 8.16 -20.23 6.85
CA ARG A 152 8.03 -20.03 5.39
C ARG A 152 6.72 -19.35 5.02
N ALA A 153 5.59 -19.82 5.55
CA ALA A 153 4.28 -19.22 5.28
C ALA A 153 4.24 -17.75 5.72
N ARG A 154 4.68 -17.43 6.94
CA ARG A 154 4.76 -16.06 7.45
C ARG A 154 5.69 -15.18 6.61
N SER A 155 6.84 -15.71 6.19
CA SER A 155 7.80 -14.99 5.34
C SER A 155 7.22 -14.68 3.95
N LEU A 156 6.42 -15.60 3.40
CA LEU A 156 5.76 -15.41 2.12
C LEU A 156 4.67 -14.34 2.22
N GLU A 157 3.85 -14.38 3.26
CA GLU A 157 2.83 -13.36 3.53
C GLU A 157 3.47 -11.97 3.66
N ALA A 158 4.54 -11.84 4.44
CA ALA A 158 5.27 -10.58 4.58
C ALA A 158 5.84 -10.07 3.24
N ARG A 159 6.39 -10.97 2.41
CA ARG A 159 6.87 -10.62 1.06
C ARG A 159 5.73 -10.14 0.15
N LEU A 160 4.59 -10.82 0.18
CA LEU A 160 3.44 -10.44 -0.63
C LEU A 160 2.88 -9.07 -0.24
N VAL A 161 2.82 -8.75 1.05
CA VAL A 161 2.44 -7.41 1.52
C VAL A 161 3.44 -6.37 0.99
N SER A 162 4.74 -6.61 1.15
CA SER A 162 5.77 -5.66 0.67
C SER A 162 5.74 -5.46 -0.86
N LEU A 163 5.40 -6.50 -1.63
CA LEU A 163 5.29 -6.42 -3.09
C LEU A 163 4.04 -5.63 -3.51
N ARG A 164 2.93 -5.78 -2.80
CA ARG A 164 1.72 -5.00 -3.03
C ARG A 164 1.96 -3.51 -2.75
N GLU A 165 2.56 -3.19 -1.60
CA GLU A 165 2.90 -1.81 -1.25
C GLU A 165 3.81 -1.16 -2.30
N ARG A 166 4.83 -1.88 -2.80
CA ARG A 166 5.70 -1.40 -3.87
C ARG A 166 4.98 -1.23 -5.21
N ALA A 167 4.05 -2.13 -5.54
CA ALA A 167 3.27 -2.02 -6.76
C ALA A 167 2.35 -0.79 -6.71
N GLU A 168 1.67 -0.56 -5.57
CA GLU A 168 0.83 0.61 -5.35
C GLU A 168 1.64 1.93 -5.43
N HIS A 169 2.84 1.96 -4.82
CA HIS A 169 3.72 3.14 -4.92
C HIS A 169 4.20 3.37 -6.35
N ALA A 170 4.63 2.32 -7.06
CA ALA A 170 5.08 2.45 -8.45
C ALA A 170 3.95 2.86 -9.39
N GLU A 171 2.70 2.45 -9.12
CA GLU A 171 1.53 2.90 -9.88
C GLU A 171 1.24 4.38 -9.62
N ALA A 172 1.26 4.81 -8.36
CA ALA A 172 1.09 6.22 -8.01
C ALA A 172 2.18 7.12 -8.62
N GLU A 173 3.44 6.69 -8.59
CA GLU A 173 4.55 7.41 -9.22
C GLU A 173 4.38 7.51 -10.74
N ARG A 174 3.94 6.44 -11.40
CA ARG A 174 3.67 6.45 -12.85
C ARG A 174 2.57 7.43 -13.21
N VAL A 175 1.46 7.44 -12.47
CA VAL A 175 0.36 8.39 -12.71
C VAL A 175 0.88 9.83 -12.57
N ALA A 176 1.58 10.12 -11.47
CA ALA A 176 2.15 11.45 -11.24
C ALA A 176 3.16 11.86 -12.33
N ASP A 177 4.01 10.94 -12.80
CA ASP A 177 4.97 11.19 -13.87
C ASP A 177 4.28 11.45 -15.22
N THR A 178 3.22 10.70 -15.54
CA THR A 178 2.42 10.93 -16.75
C THR A 178 1.73 12.28 -16.74
N GLU A 179 1.16 12.69 -15.60
CA GLU A 179 0.52 14.00 -15.45
C GLU A 179 1.55 15.13 -15.59
N ARG A 180 2.72 15.01 -14.94
CA ARG A 180 3.83 15.97 -15.08
C ARG A 180 4.31 16.07 -16.51
N THR A 181 4.48 14.95 -17.19
CA THR A 181 4.92 14.90 -18.59
C THR A 181 3.89 15.57 -19.51
N GLN A 182 2.60 15.30 -19.30
CA GLN A 182 1.53 15.95 -20.08
C GLN A 182 1.49 17.47 -19.85
N LEU A 183 1.63 17.93 -18.60
CA LEU A 183 1.68 19.36 -18.28
C LEU A 183 2.92 20.02 -18.91
N ALA A 184 4.09 19.40 -18.77
CA ALA A 184 5.33 19.90 -19.37
C ALA A 184 5.21 20.04 -20.89
N GLU A 185 4.58 19.05 -21.55
CA GLU A 185 4.34 19.09 -22.99
C GLU A 185 3.35 20.18 -23.39
N ARG A 186 2.25 20.38 -22.64
CA ARG A 186 1.33 21.50 -22.87
C ARG A 186 2.04 22.85 -22.76
N HIS A 187 2.89 23.04 -21.75
CA HIS A 187 3.68 24.27 -21.60
C HIS A 187 4.73 24.44 -22.70
N ARG A 188 5.31 23.35 -23.21
CA ARG A 188 6.24 23.38 -24.33
C ARG A 188 5.54 23.82 -25.61
N ILE A 189 4.40 23.20 -25.94
CA ILE A 189 3.57 23.54 -27.11
C ILE A 189 3.12 25.00 -27.03
N ALA A 190 2.61 25.45 -25.88
CA ALA A 190 2.17 26.82 -25.69
C ALA A 190 3.29 27.85 -25.98
N ARG A 191 4.52 27.59 -25.49
CA ARG A 191 5.68 28.45 -25.76
C ARG A 191 6.10 28.42 -27.23
N GLU A 192 6.21 27.24 -27.83
CA GLU A 192 6.59 27.10 -29.25
C GLU A 192 5.57 27.77 -30.19
N MET A 193 4.28 27.63 -29.87
CA MET A 193 3.20 28.34 -30.56
C MET A 193 3.33 29.85 -30.37
N HIS A 194 3.57 30.34 -29.14
CA HIS A 194 3.74 31.76 -28.86
C HIS A 194 4.89 32.36 -29.66
N ASP A 195 6.07 31.75 -29.62
CA ASP A 195 7.26 32.28 -30.30
C ASP A 195 7.05 32.35 -31.81
N THR A 196 6.43 31.31 -32.40
CA THR A 196 6.18 31.25 -33.84
C THR A 196 5.07 32.21 -34.28
N LEU A 197 3.95 32.29 -33.56
CA LEU A 197 2.84 33.21 -33.86
C LEU A 197 3.24 34.66 -33.64
N ALA A 198 3.91 34.96 -32.52
CA ALA A 198 4.36 36.31 -32.19
C ALA A 198 5.30 36.84 -33.27
N HIS A 199 6.29 36.04 -33.67
CA HIS A 199 7.22 36.43 -34.73
C HIS A 199 6.51 36.71 -36.07
N ARG A 200 5.58 35.84 -36.48
CA ARG A 200 4.82 36.02 -37.74
C ARG A 200 3.91 37.25 -37.69
N MET A 201 3.22 37.48 -36.58
CA MET A 201 2.35 38.65 -36.41
C MET A 201 3.15 39.96 -36.33
N SER A 202 4.31 39.96 -35.68
CA SER A 202 5.23 41.11 -35.70
C SER A 202 5.72 41.42 -37.12
N LEU A 203 6.05 40.39 -37.91
CA LEU A 203 6.44 40.59 -39.32
C LEU A 203 5.30 41.19 -40.15
N VAL A 204 4.06 40.71 -39.98
CA VAL A 204 2.87 41.27 -40.62
C VAL A 204 2.67 42.74 -40.22
N ALA A 205 2.82 43.07 -38.94
CA ALA A 205 2.71 44.45 -38.46
C ALA A 205 3.78 45.37 -39.09
N VAL A 206 5.02 44.90 -39.23
CA VAL A 206 6.12 45.64 -39.88
C VAL A 206 5.87 45.81 -41.38
N GLN A 207 5.42 44.76 -42.08
CA GLN A 207 5.08 44.82 -43.50
C GLN A 207 3.91 45.78 -43.76
N ALA A 208 2.88 45.74 -42.92
CA ALA A 208 1.75 46.66 -42.98
C ALA A 208 2.18 48.11 -42.71
N ALA A 209 3.09 48.34 -41.75
CA ALA A 209 3.67 49.67 -41.51
C ALA A 209 4.46 50.20 -42.73
N ALA A 210 5.27 49.35 -43.37
CA ALA A 210 6.00 49.72 -44.58
C ALA A 210 5.07 50.02 -45.76
N LEU A 211 4.00 49.23 -45.93
CA LEU A 211 2.99 49.43 -46.97
C LEU A 211 2.24 50.76 -46.77
N GLN A 212 1.90 51.10 -45.51
CA GLN A 212 1.27 52.38 -45.19
C GLN A 212 2.14 53.58 -45.58
N VAL A 213 3.46 53.50 -45.38
CA VAL A 213 4.41 54.58 -45.74
C VAL A 213 4.62 54.65 -47.26
N ALA A 214 4.55 53.53 -47.97
CA ALA A 214 4.79 53.44 -49.41
C ALA A 214 3.52 53.66 -50.28
N ALA A 215 2.34 53.74 -49.67
CA ALA A 215 1.06 53.87 -50.38
C ALA A 215 0.97 55.22 -51.13
N ALA A 216 0.45 55.18 -52.36
CA ALA A 216 0.27 56.36 -53.21
C ALA A 216 -1.11 57.02 -53.05
N ASP A 217 -2.09 56.27 -52.54
CA ASP A 217 -3.48 56.64 -52.32
C ASP A 217 -3.88 56.42 -50.86
N GLU A 218 -4.82 57.25 -50.39
CA GLU A 218 -5.25 57.30 -48.98
C GLU A 218 -6.02 56.02 -48.56
N GLU A 219 -6.74 55.39 -49.49
CA GLU A 219 -7.48 54.15 -49.26
C GLU A 219 -6.53 52.97 -48.93
N THR A 220 -5.43 52.83 -49.68
CA THR A 220 -4.41 51.80 -49.42
C THR A 220 -3.65 52.06 -48.11
N ALA A 221 -3.41 53.33 -47.76
CA ALA A 221 -2.78 53.70 -46.49
C ALA A 221 -3.66 53.35 -45.27
N ASP A 222 -4.97 53.59 -45.35
CA ASP A 222 -5.92 53.26 -44.30
C ASP A 222 -6.11 51.75 -44.13
N ALA A 223 -6.17 50.99 -45.23
CA ALA A 223 -6.20 49.53 -45.18
C ALA A 223 -4.94 48.94 -44.50
N ALA A 224 -3.76 49.48 -44.82
CA ALA A 224 -2.49 49.08 -44.20
C ALA A 224 -2.44 49.42 -42.70
N LYS A 225 -2.98 50.57 -42.29
CA LYS A 225 -3.13 50.97 -40.88
C LYS A 225 -4.01 49.98 -40.11
N LEU A 226 -5.16 49.60 -40.68
CA LEU A 226 -6.08 48.65 -40.06
C LEU A 226 -5.43 47.27 -39.88
N ILE A 227 -4.68 46.79 -40.88
CA ILE A 227 -3.95 45.51 -40.79
C ILE A 227 -2.91 45.55 -39.66
N ARG A 228 -2.15 46.65 -39.53
CA ARG A 228 -1.16 46.81 -38.46
C ARG A 228 -1.82 46.81 -37.07
N GLU A 229 -2.91 47.56 -36.90
CA GLU A 229 -3.65 47.63 -35.63
C GLU A 229 -4.24 46.26 -35.26
N THR A 230 -4.80 45.55 -36.25
CA THR A 230 -5.36 44.20 -36.05
C THR A 230 -4.27 43.20 -35.66
N ALA A 231 -3.07 43.27 -36.28
CA ALA A 231 -1.93 42.43 -35.91
C ALA A 231 -1.44 42.72 -34.47
N HIS A 232 -1.44 43.98 -34.04
CA HIS A 232 -1.11 44.36 -32.66
C HIS A 232 -2.17 43.91 -31.64
N ALA A 233 -3.45 44.05 -31.97
CA ALA A 233 -4.54 43.55 -31.13
C ALA A 233 -4.45 42.03 -30.96
N ALA A 234 -4.22 41.28 -32.04
CA ALA A 234 -4.05 39.83 -31.99
C ALA A 234 -2.82 39.39 -31.15
N LEU A 235 -1.72 40.16 -31.18
CA LEU A 235 -0.57 39.94 -30.30
C LEU A 235 -0.90 40.16 -28.80
N GLY A 236 -1.75 41.16 -28.51
CA GLY A 236 -2.25 41.43 -27.16
C GLY A 236 -3.13 40.31 -26.64
N GLU A 237 -4.11 39.88 -27.43
CA GLU A 237 -5.02 38.77 -27.09
C GLU A 237 -4.25 37.44 -26.88
N LEU A 238 -3.24 37.15 -27.71
CA LEU A 238 -2.36 35.98 -27.52
C LEU A 238 -1.56 36.04 -26.20
N ARG A 239 -1.12 37.23 -25.76
CA ARG A 239 -0.45 37.42 -24.46
C ARG A 239 -1.41 37.19 -23.29
N ASP A 240 -2.65 37.65 -23.40
CA ASP A 240 -3.64 37.49 -22.35
C ASP A 240 -4.07 36.02 -22.18
N VAL A 241 -4.33 35.31 -23.29
CA VAL A 241 -4.69 33.87 -23.24
C VAL A 241 -3.57 33.02 -22.63
N LEU A 242 -2.30 33.38 -22.84
CA LEU A 242 -1.16 32.67 -22.28
C LEU A 242 -0.78 33.13 -20.86
N GLY A 243 -1.10 34.37 -20.50
CA GLY A 243 -0.95 34.89 -19.13
C GLY A 243 -1.81 34.13 -18.13
N VAL A 244 -3.04 33.78 -18.54
CA VAL A 244 -3.99 32.98 -17.73
C VAL A 244 -3.49 31.53 -17.52
N LEU A 245 -2.65 30.98 -18.41
CA LEU A 245 -2.02 29.66 -18.24
C LEU A 245 -0.75 29.69 -17.37
N HIS A 246 -0.27 30.86 -16.96
CA HIS A 246 0.94 31.03 -16.14
C HIS A 246 0.65 31.27 -14.65
N GLU A 247 -0.59 31.60 -14.27
CA GLU A 247 -0.95 31.82 -12.87
C GLU A 247 -1.03 30.52 -12.05
N ASP A 248 -1.17 29.35 -12.70
CA ASP A 248 -1.22 28.05 -12.03
C ASP A 248 0.15 27.35 -11.84
N GLY A 249 1.25 27.92 -12.35
CA GLY A 249 2.55 27.24 -12.28
C GLY A 249 3.75 28.15 -12.54
N THR A 250 4.37 28.64 -11.46
CA THR A 250 5.67 29.35 -11.43
C THR A 250 5.76 30.66 -12.23
N ALA A 251 5.66 31.77 -11.50
CA ALA A 251 5.96 33.12 -11.99
C ALA A 251 7.43 33.22 -12.46
N ILE A 252 7.65 33.22 -13.77
CA ILE A 252 8.82 33.84 -14.39
C ILE A 252 8.34 35.08 -15.12
N ALA A 253 8.85 36.22 -14.64
CA ALA A 253 8.58 37.56 -15.09
C ALA A 253 9.03 37.81 -16.53
N VAL A 254 8.16 38.42 -17.32
CA VAL A 254 8.56 39.38 -18.36
C VAL A 254 7.66 40.61 -18.28
N ALA A 255 8.04 41.53 -17.40
CA ALA A 255 7.88 42.96 -17.62
C ALA A 255 9.16 43.61 -17.11
N GLU A 256 9.96 44.04 -18.07
CA GLU A 256 11.17 44.82 -17.90
C GLU A 256 10.81 46.18 -17.29
N ASN A 257 11.75 46.71 -16.51
CA ASN A 257 11.81 48.05 -15.93
C ASN A 257 11.07 48.26 -14.59
N THR A 258 11.80 47.93 -13.52
CA THR A 258 11.98 48.67 -12.25
C THR A 258 12.06 47.65 -11.11
N ARG A 259 13.27 47.16 -10.84
CA ARG A 259 13.57 46.53 -9.54
C ARG A 259 13.64 47.64 -8.49
N THR A 260 12.49 48.10 -8.00
CA THR A 260 12.40 48.69 -6.67
C THR A 260 12.12 47.54 -5.70
N ALA A 261 12.64 47.62 -4.48
CA ALA A 261 12.44 46.66 -3.39
C ALA A 261 10.98 46.16 -3.30
N PRO A 262 10.73 44.93 -2.80
CA PRO A 262 9.38 44.39 -2.71
C PRO A 262 8.45 45.37 -1.98
N ALA A 263 7.47 45.90 -2.72
CA ALA A 263 6.54 46.90 -2.24
C ALA A 263 5.64 46.31 -1.14
N GLY A 264 5.73 46.89 0.06
CA GLY A 264 4.89 46.56 1.20
C GLY A 264 3.75 47.56 1.36
N ILE A 265 2.98 47.39 2.43
CA ILE A 265 1.85 48.27 2.78
C ILE A 265 2.28 49.75 2.93
N ASP A 266 3.55 50.01 3.23
CA ASP A 266 4.18 51.32 3.31
C ASP A 266 4.21 52.07 1.97
N GLN A 267 4.14 51.35 0.84
CA GLN A 267 4.17 51.93 -0.49
C GLN A 267 2.79 52.20 -1.08
N ILE A 268 1.69 51.83 -0.39
CA ILE A 268 0.32 52.07 -0.88
C ILE A 268 0.05 53.55 -1.08
N GLY A 269 0.58 54.42 -0.21
CA GLY A 269 0.42 55.87 -0.35
C GLY A 269 1.02 56.40 -1.65
N ALA A 270 2.17 55.87 -2.08
CA ALA A 270 2.82 56.24 -3.34
C ALA A 270 2.03 55.72 -4.55
N LEU A 271 1.54 54.47 -4.48
CA LEU A 271 0.69 53.86 -5.50
C LEU A 271 -0.59 54.68 -5.73
N VAL A 272 -1.28 55.09 -4.65
CA VAL A 272 -2.48 55.95 -4.76
C VAL A 272 -2.16 57.31 -5.39
N ALA A 273 -1.02 57.90 -5.05
CA ALA A 273 -0.61 59.18 -5.62
C ALA A 273 -0.37 59.09 -7.14
N GLU A 274 0.26 58.00 -7.60
CA GLU A 274 0.50 57.72 -9.02
C GLU A 274 -0.82 57.63 -9.81
N TRP A 275 -1.78 56.86 -9.30
CA TRP A 275 -3.08 56.70 -9.98
C TRP A 275 -3.96 57.95 -9.92
N ARG A 276 -3.83 58.79 -8.88
CA ARG A 276 -4.45 60.12 -8.86
C ARG A 276 -3.86 61.04 -9.94
N LEU A 277 -2.55 60.99 -10.17
CA LEU A 277 -1.91 61.72 -11.28
C LEU A 277 -2.37 61.22 -12.65
N ALA A 278 -2.68 59.92 -12.76
CA ALA A 278 -3.30 59.33 -13.94
C ALA A 278 -4.80 59.66 -14.11
N GLY A 279 -5.40 60.42 -13.18
CA GLY A 279 -6.76 60.95 -13.29
C GLY A 279 -7.84 60.19 -12.52
N LEU A 280 -7.48 59.16 -11.75
CA LEU A 280 -8.44 58.35 -10.99
C LEU A 280 -8.84 59.03 -9.66
N LYS A 281 -10.13 59.09 -9.34
CA LYS A 281 -10.64 59.68 -8.09
C LYS A 281 -10.56 58.66 -6.95
N ILE A 282 -9.48 58.71 -6.19
CA ILE A 282 -9.25 57.80 -5.06
C ILE A 282 -9.29 58.60 -3.76
N ASP A 283 -10.13 58.23 -2.79
CA ASP A 283 -10.03 58.70 -1.41
C ASP A 283 -9.20 57.71 -0.58
N TYR A 284 -8.17 58.20 0.12
CA TYR A 284 -7.21 57.37 0.82
C TYR A 284 -6.85 58.01 2.16
N THR A 285 -7.20 57.30 3.24
CA THR A 285 -6.88 57.67 4.61
C THR A 285 -5.90 56.64 5.19
N PRO A 286 -4.61 56.99 5.37
CA PRO A 286 -3.63 56.07 5.92
C PRO A 286 -3.89 55.80 7.41
N ASN A 287 -3.74 54.55 7.85
CA ASN A 287 -3.75 54.19 9.27
C ASN A 287 -2.29 53.98 9.75
N PRO A 288 -1.75 54.87 10.62
CA PRO A 288 -0.36 54.79 11.08
C PRO A 288 -0.03 53.50 11.83
N GLU A 289 -0.99 52.90 12.53
CA GLU A 289 -0.79 51.70 13.34
C GLU A 289 -0.57 50.44 12.48
N LEU A 290 -0.96 50.46 11.20
CA LEU A 290 -0.79 49.35 10.26
C LEU A 290 0.55 49.39 9.51
N THR A 291 1.33 50.45 9.66
CA THR A 291 2.65 50.57 8.99
C THR A 291 3.82 50.06 9.83
N VAL A 292 3.59 49.75 11.10
CA VAL A 292 4.63 49.31 12.05
C VAL A 292 4.29 47.92 12.59
N GLY A 293 5.16 46.94 12.38
CA GLY A 293 5.06 45.61 12.99
C GLY A 293 4.32 44.53 12.18
N ILE A 294 3.93 44.79 10.93
CA ILE A 294 3.38 43.77 10.03
C ILE A 294 4.52 42.95 9.40
N ALA A 295 4.39 41.63 9.45
CA ALA A 295 5.32 40.72 8.77
C ALA A 295 5.31 40.91 7.24
N ASP A 296 6.45 40.70 6.61
CA ASP A 296 6.68 40.95 5.18
C ASP A 296 5.67 40.27 4.24
N ALA A 297 5.26 39.03 4.53
CA ALA A 297 4.35 38.29 3.67
C ALA A 297 2.92 38.87 3.65
N PRO A 298 2.27 39.11 4.81
CA PRO A 298 1.02 39.87 4.89
C PRO A 298 1.10 41.28 4.29
N SER A 299 2.20 42.00 4.53
CA SER A 299 2.42 43.35 4.00
C SER A 299 2.38 43.37 2.46
N ARG A 300 3.09 42.44 1.81
CA ARG A 300 3.07 42.29 0.35
C ARG A 300 1.74 41.81 -0.21
N ALA A 301 1.03 40.95 0.52
CA ALA A 301 -0.30 40.48 0.11
C ALA A 301 -1.30 41.63 0.10
N ALA A 302 -1.31 42.45 1.16
CA ALA A 302 -2.17 43.63 1.25
C ALA A 302 -1.87 44.66 0.14
N TYR A 303 -0.59 44.94 -0.13
CA TYR A 303 -0.19 45.82 -1.23
C TYR A 303 -0.73 45.31 -2.58
N ARG A 304 -0.58 44.02 -2.88
CA ARG A 304 -1.08 43.42 -4.13
C ARG A 304 -2.61 43.48 -4.26
N VAL A 305 -3.34 43.24 -3.18
CA VAL A 305 -4.81 43.35 -3.18
C VAL A 305 -5.26 44.77 -3.54
N VAL A 306 -4.60 45.78 -2.98
CA VAL A 306 -4.92 47.19 -3.28
C VAL A 306 -4.53 47.56 -4.71
N GLN A 307 -3.37 47.11 -5.18
CA GLN A 307 -2.92 47.32 -6.57
C GLN A 307 -3.89 46.73 -7.59
N GLU A 308 -4.32 45.48 -7.36
CA GLU A 308 -5.27 44.80 -8.23
C GLU A 308 -6.66 45.45 -8.17
N GLY A 309 -7.10 45.87 -6.98
CA GLY A 309 -8.35 46.61 -6.80
C GLY A 309 -8.38 47.91 -7.61
N ILE A 310 -7.31 48.72 -7.52
CA ILE A 310 -7.19 49.99 -8.28
C ILE A 310 -7.15 49.71 -9.79
N THR A 311 -6.39 48.70 -10.21
CA THR A 311 -6.30 48.31 -11.63
C THR A 311 -7.65 47.85 -12.18
N ASN A 312 -8.41 47.09 -11.39
CA ASN A 312 -9.75 46.65 -11.77
C ASN A 312 -10.74 47.81 -11.89
N VAL A 313 -10.70 48.78 -10.98
CA VAL A 313 -11.51 50.00 -11.07
C VAL A 313 -11.15 50.80 -12.33
N ALA A 314 -9.85 51.01 -12.60
CA ALA A 314 -9.40 51.73 -13.80
C ALA A 314 -9.83 51.05 -15.10
N ARG A 315 -9.88 49.71 -15.11
CA ARG A 315 -10.28 48.92 -16.29
C ARG A 315 -11.80 48.84 -16.49
N HIS A 316 -12.57 48.80 -15.41
CA HIS A 316 -13.99 48.42 -15.47
C HIS A 316 -14.97 49.51 -15.01
N ALA A 317 -14.49 50.59 -14.38
CA ALA A 317 -15.31 51.71 -13.91
C ALA A 317 -14.63 53.07 -14.16
N PRO A 318 -14.36 53.45 -15.43
CA PRO A 318 -13.62 54.66 -15.77
C PRO A 318 -14.34 55.99 -15.46
N GLU A 319 -15.61 55.94 -15.07
CA GLU A 319 -16.43 57.13 -14.74
C GLU A 319 -16.65 57.34 -13.21
N GLY A 320 -16.00 56.54 -12.36
CA GLY A 320 -16.08 56.61 -10.88
C GLY A 320 -15.01 57.46 -10.23
#